data_AF-A0A9D6XP21-F1
#
_entry.id   AF-A0A9D6XP21-F1
#
_cell.length_a   1.000
_cell.length_b   1.000
_cell.length_c   1.000
_cell.angle_alpha   90.00
_cell.angle_beta   90.00
_cell.angle_gamma   90.00
#
_symmetry.space_group_name_H-M   'P 1'
#
loop_
_entity.id
_entity.type
_entity.pdbx_description
1 polymer ?
#
loop_
_entity_poly.entity_id
_entity_poly.type
_entity_poly.pdbx_seq_one_letter_code
_entity_poly.pdbx_strand_id
1 'polypeptide(L)'
;MKAYVVFLILAPLIVLGVLFLNSRLGAELHSPEVTLLPLQFAGATTSDMGSGVPTEDVSSLPLYIPLEETLSERNEFRDLLNAELTFNLRSLYETYIDRIGANGLIATLEDARPYCHDEGHDLGRAIYARLSDLGTGLRVCQDACFSGCMHGILMEFFTETDEEFDEHVTLSDIAEKIHTVCAMNDMASLYKAGDCAHGIGHALMFLTGYNIPRALEYCELLTTYPMQYYCATGAYMEYVTTKDPEESRTRGTFYPCDIGPYPAACFRYKLLLVARRHYTNGGTFADFEAACLRLEDPYQRGCFHGFGNAHAGPLQGGALSLAELCRAGTREDQYVCIEGALERLAKYHPEEAPHYCSSVAGWQNELCLEAAARNLYNLEKSFEYYGR
;
A
#
# COMPACT_ATOMS: atom_id res chain seq x y z
N MET A 1 -12.87 -60.46 6.89
CA MET A 1 -14.06 -60.86 6.10
C MET A 1 -15.32 -60.47 6.87
N LYS A 2 -16.42 -60.15 6.16
CA LYS A 2 -17.83 -59.92 6.62
C LYS A 2 -18.14 -59.91 8.13
N ALA A 3 -18.65 -58.77 8.64
CA ALA A 3 -20.02 -58.59 9.20
C ALA A 3 -20.14 -57.28 10.02
N TYR A 4 -21.31 -56.73 10.38
CA TYR A 4 -22.57 -56.37 9.67
C TYR A 4 -23.59 -55.88 10.73
N VAL A 5 -23.77 -54.56 10.90
CA VAL A 5 -24.94 -53.85 11.50
C VAL A 5 -24.89 -52.42 10.91
N VAL A 6 -25.90 -51.78 10.30
CA VAL A 6 -27.37 -51.98 10.12
C VAL A 6 -28.27 -51.47 11.26
N PHE A 7 -28.48 -50.14 11.30
CA PHE A 7 -29.80 -49.55 11.61
C PHE A 7 -30.07 -48.32 10.71
N LEU A 8 -31.27 -47.71 10.80
CA LEU A 8 -32.04 -47.35 9.59
C LEU A 8 -33.01 -46.15 9.76
N ILE A 9 -32.99 -45.23 8.77
CA ILE A 9 -34.01 -44.24 8.29
C ILE A 9 -34.88 -43.45 9.29
N LEU A 10 -34.95 -42.10 9.14
CA LEU A 10 -36.12 -41.38 8.58
C LEU A 10 -35.98 -39.84 8.59
N ALA A 11 -36.56 -39.20 7.59
CA ALA A 11 -36.89 -37.78 7.53
C ALA A 11 -38.39 -37.61 7.26
N PRO A 12 -38.96 -36.42 7.51
CA PRO A 12 -39.97 -35.92 6.56
C PRO A 12 -39.86 -34.41 6.25
N LEU A 13 -40.23 -34.06 5.02
CA LEU A 13 -40.64 -32.71 4.64
C LEU A 13 -42.12 -32.49 5.01
N ILE A 14 -42.46 -31.28 5.49
CA ILE A 14 -43.84 -30.78 5.47
C ILE A 14 -43.81 -29.32 4.99
N VAL A 15 -44.68 -29.00 4.03
CA VAL A 15 -44.96 -27.64 3.54
C VAL A 15 -46.41 -27.30 3.88
N LEU A 16 -46.64 -26.16 4.54
CA LEU A 16 -47.90 -25.42 4.44
C LEU A 16 -47.74 -24.02 5.06
N GLY A 17 -48.35 -23.02 4.43
CA GLY A 17 -48.39 -21.64 4.92
C GLY A 17 -49.82 -21.13 5.02
N VAL A 18 -50.05 -20.12 5.87
CA VAL A 18 -51.35 -19.45 6.04
C VAL A 18 -51.14 -17.94 6.14
N LEU A 19 -51.80 -17.19 5.25
CA LEU A 19 -51.98 -15.73 5.38
C LEU A 19 -53.13 -15.43 6.34
N PHE A 20 -53.01 -14.40 7.18
CA PHE A 20 -54.16 -13.56 7.54
C PHE A 20 -53.74 -12.15 7.97
N LEU A 21 -54.61 -11.17 7.73
CA LEU A 21 -54.40 -9.75 7.96
C LEU A 21 -54.82 -9.34 9.38
N ASN A 22 -54.17 -8.30 9.97
CA ASN A 22 -54.90 -7.05 10.23
C ASN A 22 -54.05 -5.81 10.58
N SER A 23 -54.18 -4.81 9.70
CA SER A 23 -54.33 -3.36 9.95
C SER A 23 -53.82 -2.66 11.24
N ARG A 24 -53.04 -1.60 11.00
CA ARG A 24 -53.08 -0.26 11.65
C ARG A 24 -52.76 -0.13 13.15
N LEU A 25 -51.61 0.48 13.42
CA LEU A 25 -51.54 1.90 13.84
C LEU A 25 -50.15 2.44 13.48
N GLY A 26 -50.04 3.73 13.14
CA GLY A 26 -48.82 4.34 12.62
C GLY A 26 -48.26 5.43 13.53
N ALA A 27 -46.94 5.58 13.52
CA ALA A 27 -46.22 6.75 14.00
C ALA A 27 -45.00 6.94 13.08
N GLU A 28 -44.89 8.10 12.44
CA GLU A 28 -43.83 8.41 11.49
C GLU A 28 -42.60 8.98 12.21
N LEU A 29 -41.44 8.37 11.98
CA LEU A 29 -40.13 8.96 12.27
C LEU A 29 -39.23 8.72 11.06
N HIS A 30 -38.92 9.78 10.31
CA HIS A 30 -38.00 9.70 9.17
C HIS A 30 -36.55 9.51 9.66
N SER A 31 -35.98 8.33 9.40
CA SER A 31 -34.53 8.15 9.30
C SER A 31 -34.13 8.28 7.82
N PRO A 32 -33.19 9.15 7.43
CA PRO A 32 -32.69 9.18 6.06
C PRO A 32 -31.90 7.90 5.77
N GLU A 33 -32.27 7.18 4.72
CA GLU A 33 -31.46 6.07 4.20
C GLU A 33 -30.16 6.63 3.59
N VAL A 34 -29.01 6.26 4.14
CA VAL A 34 -27.71 6.55 3.52
C VAL A 34 -27.46 5.53 2.42
N THR A 35 -28.00 5.79 1.23
CA THR A 35 -27.71 5.00 0.03
C THR A 35 -26.25 5.16 -0.36
N LEU A 36 -25.48 4.08 -0.21
CA LEU A 36 -24.13 3.96 -0.77
C LEU A 36 -24.23 3.96 -2.30
N LEU A 37 -24.02 5.11 -2.93
CA LEU A 37 -23.84 5.17 -4.38
C LEU A 37 -22.46 4.60 -4.79
N PRO A 38 -22.37 3.86 -5.91
CA PRO A 38 -21.10 3.49 -6.49
C PRO A 38 -20.38 4.75 -7.00
N LEU A 39 -19.09 4.86 -6.69
CA LEU A 39 -18.25 5.98 -7.12
C LEU A 39 -17.97 5.90 -8.62
N GLN A 40 -18.66 6.73 -9.40
CA GLN A 40 -18.30 7.00 -10.79
C GLN A 40 -17.35 8.21 -10.84
N PHE A 41 -16.09 7.97 -11.16
CA PHE A 41 -15.12 9.03 -11.44
C PHE A 41 -14.92 9.17 -12.96
N ALA A 42 -14.72 10.41 -13.42
CA ALA A 42 -14.23 10.68 -14.76
C ALA A 42 -12.72 10.38 -14.82
N GLY A 43 -12.25 9.84 -15.95
CA GLY A 43 -10.85 9.45 -16.09
C GLY A 43 -9.90 10.63 -15.99
N ALA A 44 -8.88 10.51 -15.13
CA ALA A 44 -7.76 11.43 -15.08
C ALA A 44 -6.88 11.21 -16.33
N THR A 45 -6.55 12.28 -17.05
CA THR A 45 -5.56 12.23 -18.13
C THR A 45 -4.16 12.28 -17.54
N THR A 46 -3.29 11.37 -17.96
CA THR A 46 -1.87 11.32 -17.56
C THR A 46 -1.17 12.67 -17.80
N SER A 47 -0.72 13.34 -16.73
CA SER A 47 0.16 14.52 -16.84
C SER A 47 1.62 14.09 -16.94
N ASP A 48 2.30 14.62 -17.97
CA ASP A 48 3.70 14.31 -18.31
C ASP A 48 4.66 15.00 -17.32
N MET A 49 5.20 14.24 -16.35
CA MET A 49 6.15 14.74 -15.37
C MET A 49 7.57 14.79 -15.92
N GLY A 50 7.87 15.84 -16.67
CA GLY A 50 9.18 16.07 -17.28
C GLY A 50 10.34 16.09 -16.26
N SER A 51 11.12 15.02 -16.25
CA SER A 51 12.49 14.98 -15.71
C SER A 51 13.49 14.81 -16.86
N GLY A 52 14.73 15.27 -16.68
CA GLY A 52 15.73 15.41 -17.76
C GLY A 52 16.38 14.13 -18.27
N VAL A 53 15.69 12.99 -18.21
CA VAL A 53 16.15 11.70 -18.74
C VAL A 53 15.93 11.68 -20.26
N PRO A 54 16.85 11.13 -21.08
CA PRO A 54 16.54 10.87 -22.49
C PRO A 54 15.33 9.95 -22.59
N THR A 55 14.28 10.38 -23.30
CA THR A 55 13.10 9.55 -23.56
C THR A 55 13.47 8.42 -24.51
N GLU A 56 13.98 7.32 -23.95
CA GLU A 56 14.11 6.04 -24.66
C GLU A 56 12.73 5.64 -25.18
N ASP A 57 12.66 5.18 -26.42
CA ASP A 57 11.39 4.81 -27.04
C ASP A 57 10.85 3.56 -26.33
N VAL A 58 9.77 3.72 -25.57
CA VAL A 58 9.15 2.63 -24.79
C VAL A 58 8.74 1.45 -25.69
N SER A 59 8.48 1.69 -26.99
CA SER A 59 8.20 0.63 -27.97
C SER A 59 9.42 -0.21 -28.37
N SER A 60 10.62 0.22 -27.99
CA SER A 60 11.89 -0.51 -28.19
C SER A 60 12.34 -1.33 -26.98
N LEU A 61 11.66 -1.20 -25.83
CA LEU A 61 11.99 -1.95 -24.62
C LEU A 61 11.55 -3.43 -24.74
N PRO A 62 12.27 -4.37 -24.10
CA PRO A 62 11.81 -5.76 -23.97
C PRO A 62 10.43 -5.86 -23.34
N LEU A 63 9.70 -6.92 -23.69
CA LEU A 63 8.31 -7.19 -23.26
C LEU A 63 7.29 -6.12 -23.70
N TYR A 64 7.62 -5.22 -24.64
CA TYR A 64 6.63 -4.35 -25.28
C TYR A 64 5.84 -5.10 -26.37
N ILE A 65 4.51 -4.99 -26.36
CA ILE A 65 3.62 -5.39 -27.46
C ILE A 65 2.58 -4.27 -27.72
N PRO A 66 2.27 -3.87 -28.97
CA PRO A 66 1.30 -2.82 -29.24
C PRO A 66 -0.08 -3.06 -28.59
N LEU A 67 -0.66 -2.02 -28.00
CA LEU A 67 -1.91 -2.11 -27.23
C LEU A 67 -3.14 -2.32 -28.11
N GLU A 68 -3.05 -1.92 -29.37
CA GLU A 68 -4.04 -2.11 -30.42
C GLU A 68 -4.07 -3.54 -30.98
N GLU A 69 -2.94 -4.27 -30.90
CA GLU A 69 -2.84 -5.67 -31.36
C GLU A 69 -3.36 -6.66 -30.31
N THR A 70 -3.42 -6.26 -29.04
CA THR A 70 -3.59 -7.13 -27.86
C THR A 70 -4.96 -6.98 -27.16
N LEU A 71 -5.91 -6.25 -27.76
CA LEU A 71 -7.17 -5.86 -27.13
C LEU A 71 -8.01 -7.05 -26.63
N SER A 72 -8.03 -8.19 -27.32
CA SER A 72 -8.83 -9.35 -26.92
C SER A 72 -8.26 -10.01 -25.67
N GLU A 73 -6.96 -10.26 -25.67
CA GLU A 73 -6.18 -10.86 -24.59
C GLU A 73 -6.12 -9.93 -23.36
N ARG A 74 -6.06 -8.62 -23.55
CA ARG A 74 -6.13 -7.62 -22.48
C ARG A 74 -7.49 -7.59 -21.79
N ASN A 75 -8.59 -7.83 -22.52
CA ASN A 75 -9.92 -7.98 -21.93
C ASN A 75 -10.05 -9.32 -21.16
N GLU A 76 -9.53 -10.42 -21.71
CA GLU A 76 -9.50 -11.72 -21.01
C GLU A 76 -8.70 -11.63 -19.69
N PHE A 77 -7.51 -11.02 -19.72
CA PHE A 77 -6.71 -10.73 -18.53
C PHE A 77 -7.46 -9.85 -17.51
N ARG A 78 -8.20 -8.84 -17.97
CA ARG A 78 -9.03 -7.97 -17.12
C ARG A 78 -10.15 -8.73 -16.41
N ASP A 79 -10.85 -9.62 -17.12
CA ASP A 79 -11.93 -10.41 -16.52
C ASP A 79 -11.37 -11.37 -15.46
N LEU A 80 -10.19 -11.96 -15.69
CA LEU A 80 -9.49 -12.77 -14.69
C LEU A 80 -8.99 -11.93 -13.50
N LEU A 81 -8.39 -10.76 -13.73
CA LEU A 81 -7.96 -9.81 -12.71
C LEU A 81 -9.13 -9.32 -11.83
N ASN A 82 -10.34 -9.22 -12.38
CA ASN A 82 -11.54 -8.85 -11.65
C ASN A 82 -12.21 -10.04 -10.92
N ALA A 83 -11.94 -11.28 -11.36
CA ALA A 83 -12.41 -12.50 -10.71
C ALA A 83 -11.50 -12.95 -9.56
N GLU A 84 -10.22 -12.59 -9.59
CA GLU A 84 -9.25 -12.97 -8.55
C GLU A 84 -9.46 -12.17 -7.25
N LEU A 85 -9.65 -12.90 -6.15
CA LEU A 85 -10.00 -12.38 -4.82
C LEU A 85 -8.79 -12.28 -3.87
N THR A 86 -7.63 -12.77 -4.30
CA THR A 86 -6.36 -12.69 -3.59
C THR A 86 -5.41 -11.68 -4.24
N PHE A 87 -4.31 -11.37 -3.57
CA PHE A 87 -3.25 -10.49 -4.08
C PHE A 87 -2.09 -11.27 -4.74
N ASN A 88 -2.18 -12.60 -4.85
CA ASN A 88 -1.19 -13.40 -5.56
C ASN A 88 -1.54 -13.41 -7.05
N LEU A 89 -0.92 -12.50 -7.80
CA LEU A 89 -1.19 -12.28 -9.22
C LEU A 89 -0.03 -12.75 -10.10
N ARG A 90 1.10 -13.19 -9.51
CA ARG A 90 2.32 -13.63 -10.21
C ARG A 90 2.04 -14.61 -11.35
N SER A 91 1.35 -15.72 -11.08
CA SER A 91 1.09 -16.73 -12.11
C SER A 91 0.10 -16.27 -13.19
N LEU A 92 -0.77 -15.30 -12.89
CA LEU A 92 -1.59 -14.64 -13.91
C LEU A 92 -0.71 -13.76 -14.81
N TYR A 93 0.18 -12.94 -14.22
CA TYR A 93 1.11 -12.11 -14.99
C TYR A 93 2.05 -12.96 -15.87
N GLU A 94 2.64 -14.03 -15.34
CA GLU A 94 3.49 -14.98 -16.10
C GLU A 94 2.75 -15.66 -17.27
N THR A 95 1.43 -15.81 -17.17
CA THR A 95 0.58 -16.39 -18.24
C THR A 95 0.29 -15.38 -19.36
N TYR A 96 0.37 -14.09 -19.08
CA TYR A 96 -0.02 -13.00 -20.01
C TYR A 96 1.14 -12.12 -20.48
N ILE A 97 2.29 -12.09 -19.80
CA ILE A 97 3.42 -11.21 -20.13
C ILE A 97 3.93 -11.44 -21.56
N ASP A 98 3.97 -12.70 -22.00
CA ASP A 98 4.36 -13.10 -23.36
C ASP A 98 3.21 -12.98 -24.39
N ARG A 99 1.99 -12.61 -23.96
CA ARG A 99 0.77 -12.46 -24.79
C ARG A 99 0.37 -11.01 -25.03
N ILE A 100 0.52 -10.14 -24.03
CA ILE A 100 0.10 -8.73 -24.07
C ILE A 100 1.20 -7.74 -23.71
N GLY A 101 2.40 -8.23 -23.37
CA GLY A 101 3.52 -7.40 -22.94
C GLY A 101 3.38 -6.88 -21.52
N ALA A 102 4.50 -6.43 -20.95
CA ALA A 102 4.52 -5.73 -19.68
C ALA A 102 3.72 -4.42 -19.76
N ASN A 103 3.78 -3.71 -20.88
CA ASN A 103 2.98 -2.50 -21.12
C ASN A 103 1.46 -2.79 -21.19
N GLY A 104 1.04 -3.92 -21.77
CA GLY A 104 -0.37 -4.33 -21.78
C GLY A 104 -0.88 -4.80 -20.42
N LEU A 105 -0.01 -5.41 -19.60
CA LEU A 105 -0.28 -5.72 -18.20
C LEU A 105 -0.47 -4.44 -17.38
N ILE A 106 0.51 -3.52 -17.39
CA ILE A 106 0.46 -2.21 -16.70
C ILE A 106 -0.81 -1.45 -17.09
N ALA A 107 -1.01 -1.19 -18.39
CA ALA A 107 -2.12 -0.37 -18.87
C ALA A 107 -3.50 -1.03 -18.67
N THR A 108 -3.59 -2.34 -18.42
CA THR A 108 -4.84 -2.99 -18.01
C THR A 108 -5.03 -2.97 -16.49
N LEU A 109 -3.95 -3.11 -15.71
CA LEU A 109 -3.96 -3.12 -14.26
C LEU A 109 -4.31 -1.74 -13.69
N GLU A 110 -3.72 -0.66 -14.21
CA GLU A 110 -3.96 0.71 -13.74
C GLU A 110 -5.39 1.20 -14.07
N ASP A 111 -5.94 0.85 -15.24
CA ASP A 111 -7.32 1.17 -15.63
C ASP A 111 -8.36 0.35 -14.83
N ALA A 112 -8.04 -0.90 -14.47
CA ALA A 112 -8.92 -1.74 -13.65
C ALA A 112 -8.82 -1.43 -12.14
N ARG A 113 -7.64 -1.04 -11.66
CA ARG A 113 -7.33 -0.78 -10.25
C ARG A 113 -6.44 0.48 -10.14
N PRO A 114 -7.00 1.71 -10.18
CA PRO A 114 -6.21 2.98 -10.18
C PRO A 114 -5.37 3.31 -8.93
N TYR A 115 -5.16 2.34 -8.04
CA TYR A 115 -4.33 2.42 -6.83
C TYR A 115 -3.55 1.11 -6.61
N CYS A 116 -3.21 0.40 -7.70
CA CYS A 116 -2.72 -0.99 -7.78
C CYS A 116 -1.34 -1.31 -7.14
N HIS A 117 -0.95 -0.62 -6.07
CA HIS A 117 0.40 -0.69 -5.55
C HIS A 117 0.82 -2.10 -5.11
N ASP A 118 -0.04 -2.78 -4.36
CA ASP A 118 0.22 -4.13 -3.83
C ASP A 118 0.22 -5.16 -4.98
N GLU A 119 -0.68 -5.00 -5.96
CA GLU A 119 -0.71 -5.80 -7.19
C GLU A 119 0.55 -5.61 -8.05
N GLY A 120 1.09 -4.38 -8.07
CA GLY A 120 2.31 -4.03 -8.80
C GLY A 120 3.53 -4.82 -8.34
N HIS A 121 3.58 -5.29 -7.09
CA HIS A 121 4.71 -6.08 -6.56
C HIS A 121 4.89 -7.37 -7.35
N ASP A 122 3.83 -8.17 -7.53
CA ASP A 122 3.91 -9.42 -8.28
C ASP A 122 4.19 -9.20 -9.79
N LEU A 123 3.78 -8.06 -10.34
CA LEU A 123 4.04 -7.67 -11.73
C LEU A 123 5.53 -7.34 -11.94
N GLY A 124 6.10 -6.53 -11.06
CA GLY A 124 7.53 -6.23 -11.07
C GLY A 124 8.38 -7.49 -10.94
N ARG A 125 8.00 -8.39 -10.02
CA ARG A 125 8.68 -9.69 -9.86
C ARG A 125 8.61 -10.53 -11.14
N ALA A 126 7.46 -10.57 -11.82
CA ALA A 126 7.28 -11.29 -13.08
C ALA A 126 8.10 -10.69 -14.24
N ILE A 127 8.27 -9.37 -14.27
CA ILE A 127 9.11 -8.66 -15.25
C ILE A 127 10.60 -8.98 -14.99
N TYR A 128 11.07 -8.89 -13.74
CA TYR A 128 12.46 -9.20 -13.42
C TYR A 128 12.81 -10.65 -13.77
N ALA A 129 11.98 -11.63 -13.38
CA ALA A 129 12.17 -13.05 -13.70
C ALA A 129 12.02 -13.40 -15.20
N ARG A 130 11.74 -12.43 -16.07
CA ARG A 130 11.80 -12.56 -17.54
C ARG A 130 13.02 -11.88 -18.17
N LEU A 131 13.74 -11.05 -17.41
CA LEU A 131 14.81 -10.19 -17.93
C LEU A 131 16.17 -10.42 -17.24
N SER A 132 16.19 -10.71 -15.94
CA SER A 132 17.38 -10.76 -15.06
C SER A 132 18.35 -9.57 -15.25
N ASP A 133 17.81 -8.41 -15.63
CA ASP A 133 18.53 -7.15 -15.74
C ASP A 133 17.76 -6.05 -15.02
N LEU A 134 18.37 -5.54 -13.93
CA LEU A 134 17.74 -4.56 -13.06
C LEU A 134 17.42 -3.26 -13.81
N GLY A 135 18.36 -2.71 -14.58
CA GLY A 135 18.17 -1.43 -15.26
C GLY A 135 17.01 -1.47 -16.26
N THR A 136 16.96 -2.51 -17.09
CA THR A 136 15.90 -2.68 -18.09
C THR A 136 14.55 -3.03 -17.46
N GLY A 137 14.53 -3.83 -16.39
CA GLY A 137 13.32 -4.06 -15.60
C GLY A 137 12.75 -2.77 -14.99
N LEU A 138 13.60 -1.88 -14.47
CA LEU A 138 13.20 -0.56 -13.99
C LEU A 138 12.67 0.35 -15.12
N ARG A 139 13.31 0.36 -16.29
CA ARG A 139 12.82 1.12 -17.47
C ARG A 139 11.52 0.56 -18.06
N VAL A 140 11.25 -0.73 -17.93
CA VAL A 140 9.96 -1.34 -18.27
C VAL A 140 8.88 -1.00 -17.23
N CYS A 141 9.23 -0.92 -15.95
CA CYS A 141 8.29 -0.57 -14.88
C CYS A 141 7.90 0.92 -14.85
N GLN A 142 8.85 1.86 -14.89
CA GLN A 142 8.59 3.28 -14.56
C GLN A 142 7.90 3.41 -13.18
N ASP A 143 7.15 4.49 -12.89
CA ASP A 143 6.35 4.62 -11.64
C ASP A 143 5.05 3.77 -11.67
N ALA A 144 4.93 2.75 -12.52
CA ALA A 144 3.71 1.95 -12.68
C ALA A 144 3.20 1.39 -11.35
N CYS A 145 1.89 1.55 -11.14
CA CYS A 145 1.21 1.30 -9.86
C CYS A 145 1.88 2.03 -8.68
N PHE A 146 2.24 3.31 -8.87
CA PHE A 146 2.88 4.15 -7.85
C PHE A 146 4.17 3.52 -7.29
N SER A 147 5.07 3.10 -8.19
CA SER A 147 6.33 2.37 -7.92
C SER A 147 6.17 0.94 -7.39
N GLY A 148 4.94 0.40 -7.31
CA GLY A 148 4.71 -1.00 -6.95
C GLY A 148 5.48 -1.98 -7.85
N CYS A 149 5.54 -1.68 -9.15
CA CYS A 149 6.34 -2.44 -10.11
C CYS A 149 7.85 -2.43 -9.73
N MET A 150 8.42 -1.29 -9.34
CA MET A 150 9.81 -1.20 -8.90
C MET A 150 10.09 -1.98 -7.61
N HIS A 151 9.16 -1.95 -6.64
CA HIS A 151 9.28 -2.76 -5.42
C HIS A 151 9.31 -4.26 -5.75
N GLY A 152 8.47 -4.69 -6.71
CA GLY A 152 8.50 -6.04 -7.25
C GLY A 152 9.82 -6.43 -7.90
N ILE A 153 10.39 -5.56 -8.74
CA ILE A 153 11.72 -5.75 -9.34
C ILE A 153 12.78 -5.98 -8.23
N LEU A 154 12.77 -5.16 -7.17
CA LEU A 154 13.71 -5.31 -6.05
C LEU A 154 13.49 -6.60 -5.26
N MET A 155 12.25 -6.97 -4.95
CA MET A 155 11.95 -8.24 -4.26
C MET A 155 12.51 -9.46 -4.99
N GLU A 156 12.45 -9.48 -6.33
CA GLU A 156 13.03 -10.57 -7.11
C GLU A 156 14.56 -10.46 -7.25
N PHE A 157 15.12 -9.27 -7.49
CA PHE A 157 16.57 -9.00 -7.55
C PHE A 157 17.33 -9.33 -6.24
N PHE A 158 16.64 -9.29 -5.10
CA PHE A 158 17.17 -9.72 -3.80
C PHE A 158 16.83 -11.19 -3.43
N THR A 159 16.08 -11.93 -4.25
CA THR A 159 15.82 -13.38 -4.08
C THR A 159 16.51 -14.26 -5.13
N GLU A 160 16.92 -13.71 -6.28
CA GLU A 160 17.68 -14.42 -7.32
C GLU A 160 19.07 -14.86 -6.80
N THR A 161 19.38 -16.15 -7.04
CA THR A 161 20.66 -16.81 -6.73
C THR A 161 21.20 -17.45 -8.00
N ASP A 162 22.53 -17.50 -8.17
CA ASP A 162 23.15 -18.29 -9.24
C ASP A 162 22.80 -19.78 -9.05
N GLU A 163 22.27 -20.43 -10.10
CA GLU A 163 21.49 -21.69 -10.03
C GLU A 163 22.23 -22.96 -9.52
N GLU A 164 23.47 -22.88 -9.04
CA GLU A 164 24.29 -24.06 -8.72
C GLU A 164 24.21 -24.53 -7.24
N PHE A 165 23.57 -23.77 -6.33
CA PHE A 165 23.45 -24.14 -4.91
C PHE A 165 22.05 -23.94 -4.30
N ASP A 166 21.63 -24.91 -3.48
CA ASP A 166 20.40 -24.91 -2.66
C ASP A 166 20.56 -24.04 -1.39
N GLU A 167 21.28 -22.92 -1.49
CA GLU A 167 21.49 -21.95 -0.42
C GLU A 167 20.60 -20.72 -0.66
N HIS A 168 19.79 -20.37 0.35
CA HIS A 168 18.97 -19.16 0.31
C HIS A 168 19.90 -17.93 0.26
N VAL A 169 19.54 -16.88 -0.50
CA VAL A 169 20.30 -15.62 -0.59
C VAL A 169 20.81 -15.22 0.80
N THR A 170 22.13 -15.19 0.96
CA THR A 170 22.71 -14.89 2.26
C THR A 170 22.55 -13.41 2.53
N LEU A 171 22.32 -13.06 3.79
CA LEU A 171 22.14 -11.66 4.16
C LEU A 171 23.45 -10.84 4.04
N SER A 172 24.58 -11.50 3.78
CA SER A 172 25.83 -10.92 3.29
C SER A 172 25.70 -10.41 1.85
N ASP A 173 25.12 -11.19 0.94
CA ASP A 173 24.96 -10.85 -0.48
C ASP A 173 24.02 -9.65 -0.66
N ILE A 174 23.01 -9.58 0.22
CA ILE A 174 22.07 -8.45 0.32
C ILE A 174 22.76 -7.20 0.87
N ALA A 175 23.67 -7.33 1.84
CA ALA A 175 24.32 -6.18 2.48
C ALA A 175 25.14 -5.33 1.50
N GLU A 176 25.92 -5.95 0.61
CA GLU A 176 26.67 -5.20 -0.42
C GLU A 176 25.74 -4.55 -1.45
N LYS A 177 24.72 -5.27 -1.93
CA LYS A 177 23.69 -4.76 -2.85
C LYS A 177 22.94 -3.55 -2.27
N ILE A 178 22.56 -3.57 -0.98
CA ILE A 178 21.80 -2.50 -0.30
C ILE A 178 22.54 -1.15 -0.35
N HIS A 179 23.86 -1.14 -0.15
CA HIS A 179 24.62 0.12 -0.14
C HIS A 179 24.69 0.81 -1.51
N THR A 180 24.46 0.09 -2.60
CA THR A 180 24.70 0.59 -3.97
C THR A 180 23.46 0.70 -4.84
N VAL A 181 22.41 -0.12 -4.62
CA VAL A 181 21.27 -0.23 -5.54
C VAL A 181 20.53 1.11 -5.76
N CYS A 182 20.30 1.89 -4.70
CA CYS A 182 19.64 3.21 -4.82
C CYS A 182 20.53 4.32 -5.41
N ALA A 183 21.77 4.00 -5.79
CA ALA A 183 22.71 4.89 -6.48
C ALA A 183 23.06 4.40 -7.91
N MET A 184 22.46 3.30 -8.38
CA MET A 184 22.58 2.85 -9.76
C MET A 184 21.82 3.78 -10.71
N ASN A 185 22.34 3.98 -11.93
CA ASN A 185 21.85 5.01 -12.86
C ASN A 185 20.33 4.98 -13.10
N ASP A 186 19.76 3.85 -13.53
CA ASP A 186 18.32 3.75 -13.81
C ASP A 186 17.47 3.94 -12.53
N MET A 187 17.93 3.42 -11.39
CA MET A 187 17.23 3.57 -10.12
C MET A 187 17.20 5.04 -9.65
N ALA A 188 18.36 5.72 -9.73
CA ALA A 188 18.52 7.09 -9.28
C ALA A 188 17.99 8.15 -10.27
N SER A 189 17.73 7.78 -11.53
CA SER A 189 17.13 8.66 -12.54
C SER A 189 15.60 8.57 -12.58
N LEU A 190 15.03 7.40 -12.27
CA LEU A 190 13.59 7.15 -12.33
C LEU A 190 12.88 7.31 -10.97
N TYR A 191 13.54 6.98 -9.85
CA TYR A 191 12.90 6.90 -8.54
C TYR A 191 13.57 7.80 -7.50
N LYS A 192 12.78 8.28 -6.52
CA LYS A 192 13.35 8.89 -5.31
C LYS A 192 14.11 7.82 -4.54
N ALA A 193 15.29 8.17 -4.00
CA ALA A 193 16.08 7.24 -3.19
C ALA A 193 15.31 6.69 -1.96
N GLY A 194 14.32 7.42 -1.43
CA GLY A 194 13.41 6.90 -0.40
C GLY A 194 12.38 5.88 -0.90
N ASP A 195 11.94 5.95 -2.17
CA ASP A 195 11.06 4.94 -2.80
C ASP A 195 11.88 3.65 -2.97
N CYS A 196 13.11 3.75 -3.48
CA CYS A 196 14.06 2.64 -3.54
C CYS A 196 14.34 2.01 -2.15
N ALA A 197 14.58 2.84 -1.11
CA ALA A 197 14.77 2.35 0.25
C ALA A 197 13.53 1.58 0.76
N HIS A 198 12.33 2.05 0.43
CA HIS A 198 11.08 1.38 0.75
C HIS A 198 10.93 0.03 0.03
N GLY A 199 11.30 -0.05 -1.26
CA GLY A 199 11.39 -1.34 -1.98
C GLY A 199 12.40 -2.33 -1.38
N ILE A 200 13.55 -1.86 -0.89
CA ILE A 200 14.49 -2.70 -0.09
C ILE A 200 13.79 -3.24 1.17
N GLY A 201 12.97 -2.42 1.82
CA GLY A 201 12.20 -2.81 3.00
C GLY A 201 11.27 -4.01 2.77
N HIS A 202 10.52 -4.01 1.66
CA HIS A 202 9.69 -5.16 1.26
C HIS A 202 10.52 -6.43 1.10
N ALA A 203 11.59 -6.36 0.31
CA ALA A 203 12.51 -7.48 0.09
C ALA A 203 13.06 -8.03 1.42
N LEU A 204 13.54 -7.16 2.31
CA LEU A 204 14.09 -7.57 3.61
C LEU A 204 13.06 -8.24 4.55
N MET A 205 11.82 -7.75 4.59
CA MET A 205 10.79 -8.39 5.42
C MET A 205 10.41 -9.78 4.90
N PHE A 206 10.33 -9.94 3.58
CA PHE A 206 10.12 -11.24 2.94
C PHE A 206 11.31 -12.20 3.20
N LEU A 207 12.53 -11.78 2.88
CA LEU A 207 13.77 -12.57 2.98
C LEU A 207 14.12 -12.98 4.43
N THR A 208 13.75 -12.17 5.42
CA THR A 208 13.94 -12.52 6.84
C THR A 208 12.84 -13.42 7.40
N GLY A 209 11.85 -13.82 6.59
CA GLY A 209 10.75 -14.70 6.98
C GLY A 209 9.71 -13.99 7.87
N TYR A 210 9.44 -12.71 7.60
CA TYR A 210 8.60 -11.82 8.41
C TYR A 210 9.12 -11.64 9.84
N ASN A 211 10.43 -11.50 10.02
CA ASN A 211 11.07 -11.28 11.32
C ASN A 211 11.39 -9.79 11.52
N ILE A 212 10.50 -9.05 12.22
CA ILE A 212 10.62 -7.59 12.36
C ILE A 212 11.98 -7.11 12.88
N PRO A 213 12.51 -7.61 14.02
CA PRO A 213 13.83 -7.17 14.49
C PRO A 213 14.93 -7.35 13.44
N ARG A 214 14.93 -8.49 12.74
CA ARG A 214 15.95 -8.82 11.74
C ARG A 214 15.80 -7.96 10.48
N ALA A 215 14.57 -7.78 9.96
CA ALA A 215 14.33 -6.94 8.79
C ALA A 215 14.83 -5.50 9.01
N LEU A 216 14.59 -4.96 10.21
CA LEU A 216 14.97 -3.59 10.56
C LEU A 216 16.46 -3.45 10.90
N GLU A 217 17.10 -4.49 11.45
CA GLU A 217 18.58 -4.59 11.56
C GLU A 217 19.26 -4.43 10.18
N TYR A 218 18.71 -5.04 9.13
CA TYR A 218 19.21 -4.84 7.76
C TYR A 218 18.86 -3.47 7.16
N CYS A 219 17.74 -2.86 7.57
CA CYS A 219 17.47 -1.45 7.22
C CYS A 219 18.51 -0.49 7.83
N GLU A 220 19.11 -0.79 8.99
CA GLU A 220 20.15 0.06 9.59
C GLU A 220 21.46 0.11 8.80
N LEU A 221 21.69 -0.81 7.83
CA LEU A 221 22.81 -0.74 6.89
C LEU A 221 22.73 0.49 5.96
N LEU A 222 21.54 1.06 5.76
CA LEU A 222 21.39 2.28 4.97
C LEU A 222 22.00 3.48 5.69
N THR A 223 22.84 4.23 4.96
CA THR A 223 23.79 5.21 5.51
C THR A 223 23.17 6.38 6.30
N THR A 224 21.90 6.72 6.06
CA THR A 224 21.25 7.89 6.66
C THR A 224 19.90 7.54 7.25
N TYR A 225 19.54 8.20 8.37
CA TYR A 225 18.27 7.96 9.06
C TYR A 225 17.04 8.03 8.13
N PRO A 226 16.90 8.99 7.20
CA PRO A 226 15.78 9.02 6.25
C PRO A 226 15.66 7.75 5.40
N MET A 227 16.79 7.20 4.93
CA MET A 227 16.81 5.95 4.17
C MET A 227 16.42 4.75 5.05
N GLN A 228 16.94 4.68 6.28
CA GLN A 228 16.58 3.64 7.24
C GLN A 228 15.07 3.69 7.59
N TYR A 229 14.52 4.89 7.78
CA TYR A 229 13.09 5.10 8.02
C TYR A 229 12.24 4.63 6.85
N TYR A 230 12.60 4.97 5.60
CA TYR A 230 11.83 4.51 4.43
C TYR A 230 11.98 3.00 4.18
N CYS A 231 13.14 2.41 4.49
CA CYS A 231 13.24 0.95 4.55
C CYS A 231 12.32 0.35 5.62
N ALA A 232 12.22 0.97 6.79
CA ALA A 232 11.25 0.57 7.80
C ALA A 232 9.79 0.74 7.33
N THR A 233 9.45 1.74 6.50
CA THR A 233 8.08 1.86 5.95
C THR A 233 7.73 0.69 5.04
N GLY A 234 8.64 0.23 4.18
CA GLY A 234 8.40 -0.92 3.30
C GLY A 234 8.37 -2.24 4.07
N ALA A 235 9.31 -2.41 5.00
CA ALA A 235 9.38 -3.57 5.86
C ALA A 235 8.09 -3.74 6.70
N TYR A 236 7.58 -2.65 7.29
CA TYR A 236 6.31 -2.70 8.01
C TYR A 236 5.08 -2.80 7.10
N MET A 237 5.11 -2.25 5.88
CA MET A 237 4.02 -2.44 4.92
C MET A 237 3.83 -3.93 4.61
N GLU A 238 4.91 -4.60 4.19
CA GLU A 238 4.97 -6.04 3.91
C GLU A 238 4.50 -6.90 5.09
N TYR A 239 4.92 -6.55 6.30
CA TYR A 239 4.49 -7.25 7.51
C TYR A 239 3.00 -7.05 7.81
N VAL A 240 2.53 -5.81 7.72
CA VAL A 240 1.16 -5.45 8.10
C VAL A 240 0.14 -6.00 7.12
N THR A 241 0.38 -5.91 5.80
CA THR A 241 -0.51 -6.52 4.79
C THR A 241 -0.64 -8.03 5.00
N THR A 242 0.46 -8.70 5.34
CA THR A 242 0.51 -10.16 5.47
C THR A 242 0.02 -10.69 6.83
N LYS A 243 0.32 -10.03 7.96
CA LYS A 243 0.13 -10.60 9.32
C LYS A 243 -1.01 -9.97 10.14
N ASP A 244 -1.39 -8.73 9.85
CA ASP A 244 -2.44 -8.02 10.61
C ASP A 244 -3.81 -8.75 10.71
N PRO A 245 -4.30 -9.49 9.69
CA PRO A 245 -5.60 -10.17 9.78
C PRO A 245 -5.72 -11.19 10.92
N GLU A 246 -4.60 -11.79 11.34
CA GLU A 246 -4.49 -12.67 12.50
C GLU A 246 -4.07 -11.90 13.75
N GLU A 247 -2.93 -11.19 13.68
CA GLU A 247 -2.28 -10.63 14.87
C GLU A 247 -3.04 -9.47 15.53
N SER A 248 -3.85 -8.73 14.76
CA SER A 248 -4.75 -7.72 15.33
C SER A 248 -5.75 -8.29 16.35
N ARG A 249 -5.99 -9.61 16.31
CA ARG A 249 -6.90 -10.34 17.21
C ARG A 249 -6.18 -11.02 18.37
N THR A 250 -4.94 -11.45 18.16
CA THR A 250 -4.18 -12.28 19.12
C THR A 250 -3.11 -11.51 19.89
N ARG A 251 -2.62 -10.39 19.35
CA ARG A 251 -1.50 -9.59 19.93
C ARG A 251 -1.92 -8.16 20.27
N GLY A 252 -2.87 -7.58 19.53
CA GLY A 252 -3.52 -6.32 19.86
C GLY A 252 -3.79 -5.43 18.66
N THR A 253 -4.69 -4.44 18.82
CA THR A 253 -5.14 -3.56 17.73
C THR A 253 -4.00 -2.81 17.04
N PHE A 254 -2.93 -2.45 17.76
CA PHE A 254 -1.81 -1.66 17.23
C PHE A 254 -0.52 -2.46 17.00
N TYR A 255 -0.36 -3.67 17.54
CA TYR A 255 0.79 -4.55 17.30
C TYR A 255 1.15 -4.69 15.81
N PRO A 256 2.42 -4.53 15.37
CA PRO A 256 3.63 -4.33 16.17
C PRO A 256 3.94 -2.87 16.55
N CYS A 257 3.16 -1.91 16.04
CA CYS A 257 3.53 -0.49 16.04
C CYS A 257 3.50 0.18 17.42
N ASP A 258 2.87 -0.44 18.40
CA ASP A 258 2.81 -0.01 19.81
C ASP A 258 4.03 -0.47 20.64
N ILE A 259 4.92 -1.30 20.08
CA ILE A 259 6.17 -1.73 20.75
C ILE A 259 7.42 -1.70 19.85
N GLY A 260 7.26 -1.71 18.53
CA GLY A 260 8.37 -1.80 17.57
C GLY A 260 9.07 -0.47 17.29
N PRO A 261 10.36 -0.50 16.86
CA PRO A 261 11.08 0.70 16.42
C PRO A 261 10.46 1.30 15.14
N TYR A 262 10.81 2.55 14.83
CA TYR A 262 10.24 3.36 13.74
C TYR A 262 8.70 3.41 13.77
N PRO A 263 8.05 3.85 14.87
CA PRO A 263 6.60 3.72 15.05
C PRO A 263 5.80 4.49 13.99
N ALA A 264 6.24 5.69 13.58
CA ALA A 264 5.60 6.42 12.49
C ALA A 264 5.62 5.67 11.14
N ALA A 265 6.65 4.85 10.90
CA ALA A 265 6.73 4.00 9.71
C ALA A 265 5.75 2.84 9.76
N CYS A 266 5.59 2.22 10.94
CA CYS A 266 4.65 1.13 11.16
C CYS A 266 3.19 1.58 11.12
N PHE A 267 2.86 2.62 11.91
CA PHE A 267 1.49 3.12 12.03
C PHE A 267 0.93 3.65 10.72
N ARG A 268 1.78 4.14 9.81
CA ARG A 268 1.43 4.55 8.43
C ARG A 268 0.53 3.52 7.71
N TYR A 269 0.88 2.24 7.79
CA TYR A 269 0.13 1.16 7.12
C TYR A 269 -0.87 0.51 8.06
N LYS A 270 -0.48 0.28 9.32
CA LYS A 270 -1.34 -0.34 10.34
C LYS A 270 -2.66 0.42 10.52
N LEU A 271 -2.64 1.75 10.48
CA LEU A 271 -3.86 2.54 10.70
C LEU A 271 -4.80 2.58 9.50
N LEU A 272 -4.39 2.18 8.29
CA LEU A 272 -5.33 1.93 7.18
C LEU A 272 -6.28 0.77 7.53
N LEU A 273 -5.72 -0.31 8.09
CA LEU A 273 -6.47 -1.51 8.48
C LEU A 273 -7.25 -1.31 9.79
N VAL A 274 -6.69 -0.58 10.75
CA VAL A 274 -7.40 -0.20 11.98
C VAL A 274 -8.55 0.77 11.68
N ALA A 275 -8.35 1.81 10.87
CA ALA A 275 -9.41 2.75 10.47
C ALA A 275 -10.59 2.00 9.81
N ARG A 276 -10.30 1.13 8.84
CA ARG A 276 -11.31 0.30 8.17
C ARG A 276 -12.14 -0.50 9.20
N ARG A 277 -11.49 -1.25 10.09
CA ARG A 277 -12.18 -2.03 11.13
C ARG A 277 -12.97 -1.16 12.11
N HIS A 278 -12.38 -0.03 12.54
CA HIS A 278 -12.97 0.88 13.52
C HIS A 278 -14.30 1.47 13.02
N TYR A 279 -14.29 2.03 11.81
CA TYR A 279 -15.48 2.63 11.22
C TYR A 279 -16.51 1.60 10.75
N THR A 280 -16.10 0.44 10.22
CA THR A 280 -17.03 -0.67 9.93
C THR A 280 -17.76 -1.17 11.19
N ASN A 281 -17.12 -1.10 12.36
CA ASN A 281 -17.73 -1.46 13.65
C ASN A 281 -18.48 -0.29 14.32
N GLY A 282 -18.66 0.85 13.64
CA GLY A 282 -19.40 2.01 14.15
C GLY A 282 -18.66 2.87 15.18
N GLY A 283 -17.34 2.71 15.33
CA GLY A 283 -16.52 3.58 16.17
C GLY A 283 -16.45 5.01 15.62
N THR A 284 -16.35 6.02 16.50
CA THR A 284 -16.31 7.43 16.08
C THR A 284 -14.88 7.93 15.86
N PHE A 285 -14.75 9.06 15.15
CA PHE A 285 -13.47 9.75 14.99
C PHE A 285 -12.80 10.08 16.34
N ALA A 286 -13.58 10.53 17.33
CA ALA A 286 -13.09 10.86 18.67
C ALA A 286 -12.62 9.63 19.47
N ASP A 287 -13.22 8.45 19.26
CA ASP A 287 -12.74 7.20 19.88
C ASP A 287 -11.35 6.79 19.37
N PHE A 288 -11.03 7.18 18.13
CA PHE A 288 -9.75 6.90 17.48
C PHE A 288 -8.69 7.96 17.84
N GLU A 289 -9.04 9.25 17.88
CA GLU A 289 -8.22 10.29 18.52
C GLU A 289 -7.84 9.85 19.94
N ALA A 290 -8.82 9.42 20.75
CA ALA A 290 -8.62 8.91 22.10
C ALA A 290 -7.90 7.55 22.18
N ALA A 291 -7.70 6.83 21.06
CA ALA A 291 -6.90 5.62 21.01
C ALA A 291 -5.41 5.92 20.81
N CYS A 292 -5.05 6.89 19.97
CA CYS A 292 -3.68 7.38 19.89
C CYS A 292 -3.24 8.04 21.21
N LEU A 293 -4.09 8.87 21.82
CA LEU A 293 -3.84 9.57 23.11
C LEU A 293 -3.72 8.65 24.35
N ARG A 294 -3.72 7.32 24.18
CA ARG A 294 -3.44 6.34 25.24
C ARG A 294 -2.09 5.65 25.09
N LEU A 295 -1.35 5.94 24.02
CA LEU A 295 0.00 5.45 23.80
C LEU A 295 1.00 6.39 24.49
N GLU A 296 2.13 5.84 24.92
CA GLU A 296 3.26 6.65 25.36
C GLU A 296 4.09 7.12 24.15
N ASP A 297 4.94 8.12 24.34
CA ASP A 297 5.92 8.51 23.33
C ASP A 297 7.01 7.43 23.14
N PRO A 298 7.52 7.20 21.92
CA PRO A 298 7.20 7.88 20.65
C PRO A 298 5.96 7.32 19.91
N TYR A 299 5.30 6.29 20.45
CA TYR A 299 4.20 5.58 19.80
C TYR A 299 2.96 6.45 19.58
N GLN A 300 2.67 7.41 20.47
CA GLN A 300 1.59 8.39 20.29
C GLN A 300 1.75 9.17 18.98
N ARG A 301 2.91 9.80 18.76
CA ARG A 301 3.20 10.52 17.51
C ARG A 301 3.19 9.61 16.29
N GLY A 302 3.72 8.38 16.42
CA GLY A 302 3.61 7.39 15.36
C GLY A 302 2.16 7.13 14.97
N CYS A 303 1.28 6.95 15.96
CA CYS A 303 -0.16 6.78 15.75
C CYS A 303 -0.77 8.02 15.08
N PHE A 304 -0.42 9.24 15.48
CA PHE A 304 -0.91 10.45 14.81
C PHE A 304 -0.42 10.59 13.35
N HIS A 305 0.81 10.18 13.02
CA HIS A 305 1.29 10.12 11.63
C HIS A 305 0.46 9.14 10.78
N GLY A 306 0.23 7.92 11.28
CA GLY A 306 -0.64 6.95 10.62
C GLY A 306 -2.12 7.37 10.56
N PHE A 307 -2.59 8.15 11.53
CA PHE A 307 -3.95 8.67 11.60
C PHE A 307 -4.16 9.72 10.51
N GLY A 308 -3.20 10.63 10.31
CA GLY A 308 -3.17 11.51 9.14
C GLY A 308 -3.24 10.72 7.83
N ASN A 309 -2.37 9.71 7.67
CA ASN A 309 -2.32 8.87 6.47
C ASN A 309 -3.64 8.17 6.16
N ALA A 310 -4.27 7.59 7.19
CA ALA A 310 -5.48 6.78 7.04
C ALA A 310 -6.73 7.57 6.60
N HIS A 311 -6.73 8.89 6.76
CA HIS A 311 -7.88 9.74 6.45
C HIS A 311 -7.74 10.55 5.14
N ALA A 312 -6.73 10.27 4.31
CA ALA A 312 -6.57 10.93 3.01
C ALA A 312 -7.81 10.81 2.09
N GLY A 313 -8.51 9.67 2.10
CA GLY A 313 -9.75 9.48 1.34
C GLY A 313 -10.87 10.45 1.78
N PRO A 314 -11.24 10.49 3.08
CA PRO A 314 -12.13 11.51 3.65
C PRO A 314 -11.71 12.97 3.38
N LEU A 315 -10.40 13.28 3.39
CA LEU A 315 -9.89 14.61 3.02
C LEU A 315 -10.15 14.92 1.53
N GLN A 316 -9.77 14.02 0.62
CA GLN A 316 -9.97 14.17 -0.82
C GLN A 316 -11.46 14.31 -1.17
N GLY A 317 -12.32 13.51 -0.53
CA GLY A 317 -13.78 13.58 -0.70
C GLY A 317 -14.44 14.80 -0.07
N GLY A 318 -13.69 15.70 0.58
CA GLY A 318 -14.22 16.89 1.26
C GLY A 318 -15.11 16.60 2.47
N ALA A 319 -15.10 15.36 2.98
CA ALA A 319 -15.89 14.92 4.13
C ALA A 319 -15.22 15.24 5.48
N LEU A 320 -13.96 15.68 5.44
CA LEU A 320 -13.15 16.08 6.59
C LEU A 320 -12.12 17.14 6.12
N SER A 321 -11.77 18.10 6.97
CA SER A 321 -10.66 19.03 6.73
C SER A 321 -9.42 18.70 7.57
N LEU A 322 -8.24 19.21 7.19
CA LEU A 322 -7.00 18.99 7.96
C LEU A 322 -7.07 19.59 9.37
N ALA A 323 -7.76 20.72 9.53
CA ALA A 323 -7.97 21.36 10.83
C ALA A 323 -8.96 20.61 11.74
N GLU A 324 -9.81 19.75 11.18
CA GLU A 324 -10.62 18.80 11.96
C GLU A 324 -9.86 17.50 12.24
N LEU A 325 -9.07 17.02 11.27
CA LEU A 325 -8.28 15.79 11.37
C LEU A 325 -7.14 15.91 12.39
N CYS A 326 -6.32 16.95 12.28
CA CYS A 326 -5.07 17.13 13.01
C CYS A 326 -5.19 18.20 14.11
N ARG A 327 -6.26 18.10 14.92
CA ARG A 327 -6.54 18.99 16.06
C ARG A 327 -6.11 18.44 17.42
N ALA A 328 -6.05 17.12 17.56
CA ALA A 328 -5.79 16.45 18.82
C ALA A 328 -4.29 16.34 19.14
N GLY A 329 -3.98 16.05 20.40
CA GLY A 329 -2.61 15.87 20.87
C GLY A 329 -1.84 17.16 21.11
N THR A 330 -0.52 17.00 21.22
CA THR A 330 0.49 18.05 21.34
C THR A 330 0.73 18.75 19.99
N ARG A 331 1.59 19.78 19.96
CA ARG A 331 1.99 20.41 18.69
C ARG A 331 2.70 19.41 17.78
N GLU A 332 3.47 18.52 18.38
CA GLU A 332 4.31 17.52 17.77
C GLU A 332 3.47 16.35 17.19
N ASP A 333 2.35 16.00 17.84
CA ASP A 333 1.33 15.08 17.29
C ASP A 333 0.63 15.69 16.07
N GLN A 334 0.22 16.97 16.16
CA GLN A 334 -0.42 17.69 15.06
C GLN A 334 0.53 17.83 13.86
N TYR A 335 1.82 18.06 14.10
CA TYR A 335 2.87 18.15 13.08
C TYR A 335 2.92 16.86 12.25
N VAL A 336 3.12 15.71 12.90
CA VAL A 336 3.24 14.43 12.18
C VAL A 336 1.92 13.96 11.58
N CYS A 337 0.78 14.34 12.15
CA CYS A 337 -0.54 14.11 11.54
C CYS A 337 -0.67 14.84 10.19
N ILE A 338 -0.27 16.11 10.11
CA ILE A 338 -0.30 16.89 8.88
C ILE A 338 0.64 16.26 7.83
N GLU A 339 1.88 15.93 8.21
CA GLU A 339 2.81 15.26 7.28
C GLU A 339 2.29 13.89 6.81
N GLY A 340 1.78 13.05 7.70
CA GLY A 340 1.28 11.72 7.36
C GLY A 340 0.11 11.74 6.39
N ALA A 341 -0.77 12.76 6.49
CA ALA A 341 -1.84 13.02 5.55
C ALA A 341 -1.30 13.53 4.20
N LEU A 342 -0.45 14.55 4.20
CA LEU A 342 0.05 15.18 2.97
C LEU A 342 1.01 14.28 2.19
N GLU A 343 1.78 13.43 2.86
CA GLU A 343 2.55 12.37 2.22
C GLU A 343 1.69 11.38 1.43
N ARG A 344 0.45 11.12 1.86
CA ARG A 344 -0.45 10.26 1.09
C ARG A 344 -1.10 11.04 -0.05
N LEU A 345 -1.63 12.22 0.26
CA LEU A 345 -2.30 13.06 -0.73
C LEU A 345 -1.36 13.45 -1.86
N ALA A 346 -0.08 13.73 -1.60
CA ALA A 346 0.88 14.13 -2.62
C ALA A 346 1.42 12.96 -3.47
N LYS A 347 1.53 11.71 -2.98
CA LYS A 347 1.97 10.57 -3.83
C LYS A 347 0.87 10.15 -4.83
N TYR A 348 -0.41 10.35 -4.48
CA TYR A 348 -1.53 10.02 -5.37
C TYR A 348 -2.09 11.21 -6.16
N HIS A 349 -2.16 12.41 -5.56
CA HIS A 349 -2.79 13.61 -6.12
C HIS A 349 -1.89 14.85 -5.93
N PRO A 350 -0.67 14.88 -6.51
CA PRO A 350 0.35 15.91 -6.25
C PRO A 350 -0.10 17.34 -6.58
N GLU A 351 -0.90 17.52 -7.63
CA GLU A 351 -1.42 18.83 -8.04
C GLU A 351 -2.54 19.35 -7.10
N GLU A 352 -3.32 18.44 -6.50
CA GLU A 352 -4.37 18.79 -5.53
C GLU A 352 -3.81 19.04 -4.12
N ALA A 353 -2.74 18.36 -3.72
CA ALA A 353 -2.21 18.34 -2.35
C ALA A 353 -2.10 19.72 -1.66
N PRO A 354 -1.66 20.81 -2.32
CA PRO A 354 -1.61 22.15 -1.70
C PRO A 354 -2.98 22.75 -1.34
N HIS A 355 -4.08 22.32 -1.98
CA HIS A 355 -5.42 22.90 -1.75
C HIS A 355 -5.97 22.55 -0.37
N TYR A 356 -5.70 21.35 0.15
CA TYR A 356 -6.20 20.91 1.47
C TYR A 356 -5.64 21.77 2.61
N CYS A 357 -4.44 22.35 2.42
CA CYS A 357 -3.79 23.27 3.35
C CYS A 357 -4.57 24.56 3.62
N SER A 358 -5.55 24.91 2.78
CA SER A 358 -6.45 26.07 2.99
C SER A 358 -7.27 26.00 4.27
N SER A 359 -7.43 24.82 4.87
CA SER A 359 -8.17 24.61 6.13
C SER A 359 -7.37 24.92 7.39
N VAL A 360 -6.03 24.92 7.33
CA VAL A 360 -5.12 25.16 8.47
C VAL A 360 -4.43 26.52 8.37
N ALA A 361 -3.87 27.03 9.47
CA ALA A 361 -3.31 28.38 9.56
C ALA A 361 -1.98 28.46 10.32
N GLY A 362 -1.19 29.52 10.04
CA GLY A 362 0.12 29.74 10.65
C GLY A 362 1.08 28.57 10.40
N TRP A 363 1.80 28.14 11.43
CA TRP A 363 2.78 27.04 11.33
C TRP A 363 2.22 25.73 10.75
N GLN A 364 0.93 25.45 10.92
CA GLN A 364 0.28 24.28 10.33
C GLN A 364 0.11 24.41 8.80
N ASN A 365 -0.15 25.63 8.31
CA ASN A 365 -0.24 25.91 6.88
C ASN A 365 1.14 25.90 6.21
N GLU A 366 2.14 26.51 6.87
CA GLU A 366 3.54 26.47 6.46
C GLU A 366 4.02 25.01 6.31
N LEU A 367 3.83 24.18 7.34
CA LEU A 367 4.13 22.75 7.32
C LEU A 367 3.35 21.99 6.24
N CYS A 368 2.05 22.26 6.10
CA CYS A 368 1.22 21.55 5.12
C CYS A 368 1.70 21.79 3.68
N LEU A 369 2.01 23.05 3.33
CA LEU A 369 2.55 23.41 2.02
C LEU A 369 3.95 22.82 1.81
N GLU A 370 4.78 22.79 2.85
CA GLU A 370 6.11 22.17 2.82
C GLU A 370 6.03 20.65 2.61
N ALA A 371 5.12 19.97 3.30
CA ALA A 371 4.88 18.52 3.16
C ALA A 371 4.28 18.17 1.79
N ALA A 372 3.33 18.97 1.29
CA ALA A 372 2.77 18.82 -0.06
C ALA A 372 3.85 18.94 -1.15
N ALA A 373 4.73 19.95 -1.03
CA ALA A 373 5.81 20.20 -1.99
C ALA A 373 6.93 19.16 -1.94
N ARG A 374 7.32 18.69 -0.75
CA ARG A 374 8.32 17.61 -0.59
C ARG A 374 7.79 16.27 -1.09
N ASN A 375 6.51 15.99 -0.83
CA ASN A 375 5.84 14.74 -1.15
C ASN A 375 6.53 13.54 -0.42
N LEU A 376 5.98 12.33 -0.57
CA LEU A 376 6.55 11.10 -0.04
C LEU A 376 7.98 10.86 -0.55
N TYR A 377 8.77 10.11 0.22
CA TYR A 377 10.16 9.71 -0.08
C TYR A 377 11.19 10.85 -0.19
N ASN A 378 10.86 12.06 0.29
CA ASN A 378 11.82 13.13 0.44
C ASN A 378 12.75 12.87 1.65
N LEU A 379 14.07 12.99 1.43
CA LEU A 379 15.09 12.72 2.46
C LEU A 379 15.50 13.95 3.28
N GLU A 380 14.98 15.14 2.96
CA GLU A 380 15.44 16.45 3.47
C GLU A 380 14.48 17.07 4.50
N LYS A 381 13.29 16.48 4.72
CA LYS A 381 12.38 16.91 5.79
C LYS A 381 12.94 16.62 7.18
N SER A 382 12.34 17.25 8.20
CA SER A 382 12.61 16.83 9.58
C SER A 382 12.02 15.45 9.84
N PHE A 383 12.77 14.63 10.58
CA PHE A 383 12.28 13.36 11.13
C PHE A 383 12.26 13.36 12.67
N GLU A 384 12.49 14.51 13.30
CA GLU A 384 12.64 14.71 14.75
C GLU A 384 11.51 14.05 15.57
N TYR A 385 10.28 14.10 15.06
CA TYR A 385 9.07 13.66 15.76
C TYR A 385 8.66 12.21 15.48
N TYR A 386 9.30 11.53 14.53
CA TYR A 386 8.86 10.22 13.99
C TYR A 386 9.14 9.03 14.93
N GLY A 387 10.15 9.17 15.78
CA GLY A 387 10.70 8.08 16.60
C GLY A 387 11.56 7.11 15.81
N ARG A 388 12.68 6.70 16.42
CA ARG A 388 13.41 5.48 16.07
C ARG A 388 12.96 4.36 17.00
#